data_AF-A0A7K4J1Y4-F1
#
_entry.id   AF-A0A7K4J1Y4-F1
#
_cell.length_a   1.000
_cell.length_b   1.000
_cell.length_c   1.000
_cell.angle_alpha   90.00
_cell.angle_beta   90.00
_cell.angle_gamma   90.00
#
_symmetry.space_group_name_H-M   'P 1'
#
loop_
_entity.id
_entity.type
_entity.pdbx_description
1 polymer ?
#
loop_
_entity_poly.entity_id
_entity_poly.type
_entity_poly.pdbx_seq_one_letter_code
_entity_poly.pdbx_strand_id
1 'polypeptide(L)'
;RYADCVILLLPQLEAGLRLLFTTTNKCPNRLLTAEVKFLSKMLAKHLDNEEVNQLPAVLEEPAMASEFLWDFLNHQEGPRIRDRLSHGEINLEAFPREVANQIVAFAITLLCKFSDEDMSAFKEHMVIKPLMKCAHCYRSQFHPISRLKKQVLECMKNIHLWLALPTVPEEHVQTIKGLEGNAEASTLILMISEIISQLQQYIPQNCCGLGHLMNSVLTERLLIELCDMHICTLYTPKPVLEIVVVFRKISTQCHQVSEQVIASAELRYKQWMSRTLRSRQRHNYLRMLNSIKFLSPVLQLNLVLITLELVNIHLVCNKNPFDYQQYLKFFKSVLQYTENLVTYTSPEKNKWDETMELTNKALIEIRKMIDRKQTLAQLAT
;
A
#
# COMPACT_ATOMS: atom_id res chain seq x y z
N ARG A 1 -28.70 10.87 -13.64
CA ARG A 1 -29.19 11.25 -12.29
C ARG A 1 -28.65 10.25 -11.25
N TYR A 2 -27.33 10.25 -11.03
CA TYR A 2 -26.68 9.29 -10.12
C TYR A 2 -26.78 9.73 -8.66
N ALA A 3 -26.62 11.04 -8.41
CA ALA A 3 -26.80 11.61 -7.08
C ALA A 3 -28.21 11.34 -6.52
N ASP A 4 -29.26 11.58 -7.32
CA ASP A 4 -30.66 11.36 -6.91
C ASP A 4 -30.89 9.91 -6.46
N CYS A 5 -30.33 8.94 -7.18
CA CYS A 5 -30.41 7.53 -6.82
C CYS A 5 -29.79 7.27 -5.43
N VAL A 6 -28.60 7.81 -5.18
CA VAL A 6 -27.90 7.64 -3.90
C VAL A 6 -28.62 8.37 -2.76
N ILE A 7 -29.14 9.57 -3.02
CA ILE A 7 -29.90 10.37 -2.04
C ILE A 7 -31.15 9.63 -1.58
N LEU A 8 -31.86 8.95 -2.48
CA LEU A 8 -33.05 8.17 -2.14
C LEU A 8 -32.70 6.83 -1.48
N LEU A 9 -31.59 6.21 -1.87
CA LEU A 9 -31.19 4.88 -1.41
C LEU A 9 -30.53 4.89 -0.03
N LEU A 10 -29.69 5.88 0.28
CA LEU A 10 -28.93 5.93 1.54
C LEU A 10 -29.83 5.92 2.79
N PRO A 11 -30.93 6.69 2.88
CA PRO A 11 -31.83 6.62 4.03
C PRO A 11 -32.45 5.24 4.23
N GLN A 12 -32.82 4.56 3.14
CA GLN A 12 -33.40 3.21 3.20
C GLN A 12 -32.35 2.18 3.66
N LEU A 13 -31.15 2.27 3.11
CA LEU A 13 -30.01 1.44 3.50
C LEU A 13 -29.68 1.63 4.99
N GLU A 14 -29.59 2.89 5.44
CA GLU A 14 -29.30 3.20 6.84
C GLU A 14 -30.39 2.65 7.75
N ALA A 15 -31.67 2.87 7.44
CA ALA A 15 -32.80 2.35 8.21
C ALA A 15 -32.79 0.81 8.32
N GLY A 16 -32.54 0.10 7.21
CA GLY A 16 -32.42 -1.36 7.19
C GLY A 16 -31.25 -1.85 8.05
N LEU A 17 -30.09 -1.20 7.95
CA LEU A 17 -28.95 -1.52 8.80
C LEU A 17 -29.24 -1.23 10.28
N ARG A 18 -29.98 -0.14 10.61
CA ARG A 18 -30.37 0.15 12.01
C ARG A 18 -31.25 -0.95 12.57
N LEU A 19 -32.24 -1.40 11.79
CA LEU A 19 -33.11 -2.49 12.17
C LEU A 19 -32.29 -3.74 12.47
N LEU A 20 -31.40 -4.14 11.56
CA LEU A 20 -30.46 -5.24 11.76
C LEU A 20 -29.67 -5.08 13.06
N PHE A 21 -28.99 -3.94 13.24
CA PHE A 21 -28.18 -3.66 14.41
C PHE A 21 -28.96 -3.82 15.71
N THR A 22 -30.18 -3.28 15.79
CA THR A 22 -31.01 -3.35 16.99
C THR A 22 -31.52 -4.75 17.28
N THR A 23 -31.86 -5.51 16.24
CA THR A 23 -32.31 -6.89 16.37
C THR A 23 -31.15 -7.80 16.79
N THR A 24 -29.99 -7.69 16.16
CA THR A 24 -28.82 -8.56 16.43
C THR A 24 -28.21 -8.28 17.80
N ASN A 25 -28.19 -7.02 18.23
CA ASN A 25 -27.66 -6.60 19.53
C ASN A 25 -28.74 -6.46 20.62
N LYS A 26 -29.97 -6.92 20.37
CA LYS A 26 -31.10 -6.92 21.33
C LYS A 26 -31.33 -5.55 22.00
N CYS A 27 -31.23 -4.46 21.24
CA CYS A 27 -31.35 -3.08 21.71
C CYS A 27 -32.43 -2.29 20.94
N PRO A 28 -33.72 -2.68 21.03
CA PRO A 28 -34.80 -2.10 20.23
C PRO A 28 -34.99 -0.58 20.45
N ASN A 29 -34.70 -0.10 21.66
CA ASN A 29 -34.80 1.32 22.02
C ASN A 29 -33.88 2.22 21.18
N ARG A 30 -32.83 1.66 20.55
CA ARG A 30 -31.88 2.41 19.71
C ARG A 30 -32.33 2.59 18.26
N LEU A 31 -33.48 2.03 17.86
CA LEU A 31 -33.96 2.11 16.47
C LEU A 31 -34.36 3.54 16.08
N LEU A 32 -35.01 4.24 17.00
CA LEU A 32 -35.56 5.59 16.79
C LEU A 32 -34.62 6.71 17.25
N THR A 33 -33.50 6.38 17.89
CA THR A 33 -32.53 7.39 18.32
C THR A 33 -31.77 7.96 17.13
N ALA A 34 -32.03 9.22 16.82
CA ALA A 34 -31.31 10.00 15.82
C ALA A 34 -29.93 10.43 16.35
N GLU A 35 -29.04 9.47 16.60
CA GLU A 35 -27.68 9.80 17.01
C GLU A 35 -26.85 10.24 15.80
N VAL A 36 -26.21 11.41 15.89
CA VAL A 36 -25.35 11.98 14.85
C VAL A 36 -24.21 11.03 14.43
N LYS A 37 -23.79 10.12 15.33
CA LYS A 37 -22.71 9.14 15.14
C LYS A 37 -23.21 7.70 15.01
N PHE A 38 -24.50 7.50 14.73
CA PHE A 38 -25.11 6.17 14.72
C PHE A 38 -24.33 5.20 13.82
N LEU A 39 -24.00 5.61 12.59
CA LEU A 39 -23.27 4.76 11.64
C LEU A 39 -21.88 4.33 12.13
N SER A 40 -21.13 5.22 12.78
CA SER A 40 -19.83 4.89 13.37
C SER A 40 -19.99 3.93 14.56
N LYS A 41 -21.07 4.05 15.34
CA LYS A 41 -21.38 3.13 16.45
C LYS A 41 -21.82 1.74 15.96
N MET A 42 -22.59 1.68 14.88
CA MET A 42 -23.03 0.40 14.29
C MET A 42 -21.87 -0.45 13.80
N LEU A 43 -20.79 0.19 13.36
CA LEU A 43 -19.57 -0.46 12.89
C LEU A 43 -18.47 -0.44 13.95
N ALA A 44 -18.79 -0.21 15.23
CA ALA A 44 -17.83 -0.29 16.32
C ALA A 44 -17.66 -1.73 16.81
N LYS A 45 -16.48 -2.07 17.33
CA LYS A 45 -16.17 -3.42 17.82
C LYS A 45 -16.97 -3.78 19.08
N HIS A 46 -17.10 -2.82 19.98
CA HIS A 46 -17.81 -2.98 21.24
C HIS A 46 -18.91 -1.92 21.34
N LEU A 47 -20.00 -2.30 21.98
CA LEU A 47 -21.10 -1.43 22.37
C LEU A 47 -20.71 -0.60 23.61
N ASP A 48 -21.57 0.36 23.99
CA ASP A 48 -21.31 1.24 25.14
C ASP A 48 -21.25 0.48 26.49
N ASN A 49 -21.83 -0.72 26.55
CA ASN A 49 -21.78 -1.64 27.69
C ASN A 49 -20.62 -2.65 27.61
N GLU A 50 -19.63 -2.40 26.74
CA GLU A 50 -18.47 -3.27 26.45
C GLU A 50 -18.80 -4.62 25.80
N GLU A 51 -20.07 -4.93 25.54
CA GLU A 51 -20.45 -6.13 24.80
C GLU A 51 -19.96 -6.07 23.35
N VAL A 52 -19.57 -7.22 22.81
CA VAL A 52 -19.13 -7.33 21.41
C VAL A 52 -20.33 -7.07 20.49
N ASN A 53 -20.16 -6.14 19.56
CA ASN A 53 -21.17 -5.85 18.55
C ASN A 53 -21.30 -7.03 17.58
N GLN A 54 -22.50 -7.56 17.44
CA GLN A 54 -22.79 -8.73 16.61
C GLN A 54 -23.08 -8.38 15.15
N LEU A 55 -23.33 -7.11 14.82
CA LEU A 55 -23.64 -6.69 13.46
C LEU A 55 -22.54 -7.06 12.44
N PRO A 56 -21.24 -6.80 12.71
CA PRO A 56 -20.18 -7.17 11.78
C PRO A 56 -20.13 -8.66 11.46
N ALA A 57 -20.37 -9.52 12.46
CA ALA A 57 -20.41 -10.96 12.28
C ALA A 57 -21.60 -11.40 11.40
N VAL A 58 -22.78 -10.81 11.61
CA VAL A 58 -23.98 -11.05 10.77
C VAL A 58 -23.79 -10.54 9.34
N LEU A 59 -23.01 -9.47 9.18
CA LEU A 59 -22.56 -8.95 7.89
C LEU A 59 -21.39 -9.74 7.27
N GLU A 60 -21.04 -10.91 7.85
CA GLU A 60 -19.93 -11.80 7.47
C GLU A 60 -18.55 -11.14 7.58
N GLU A 61 -18.01 -11.06 8.80
CA GLU A 61 -16.59 -10.74 9.02
C GLU A 61 -15.69 -11.71 8.23
N PRO A 62 -14.61 -11.24 7.56
CA PRO A 62 -14.04 -9.89 7.58
C PRO A 62 -14.14 -9.08 6.27
N ALA A 63 -14.64 -9.59 5.15
CA ALA A 63 -14.34 -8.97 3.84
C ALA A 63 -15.44 -8.07 3.24
N MET A 64 -16.71 -8.35 3.52
CA MET A 64 -17.77 -7.86 2.63
C MET A 64 -18.36 -6.51 3.02
N ALA A 65 -19.37 -6.56 3.88
CA ALA A 65 -20.27 -5.45 4.08
C ALA A 65 -19.71 -4.49 5.12
N SER A 66 -19.07 -5.02 6.16
CA SER A 66 -18.42 -4.21 7.18
C SER A 66 -17.27 -3.37 6.59
N GLU A 67 -16.39 -3.96 5.76
CA GLU A 67 -15.32 -3.20 5.10
C GLU A 67 -15.88 -2.19 4.10
N PHE A 68 -16.86 -2.57 3.27
CA PHE A 68 -17.49 -1.64 2.33
C PHE A 68 -18.15 -0.45 3.03
N LEU A 69 -18.98 -0.72 4.04
CA LEU A 69 -19.66 0.32 4.82
C LEU A 69 -18.66 1.23 5.51
N TRP A 70 -17.60 0.65 6.08
CA TRP A 70 -16.53 1.42 6.69
C TRP A 70 -15.85 2.32 5.67
N ASP A 71 -15.46 1.80 4.51
CA ASP A 71 -14.75 2.56 3.47
C ASP A 71 -15.59 3.70 2.87
N PHE A 72 -16.82 3.40 2.45
CA PHE A 72 -17.66 4.33 1.69
C PHE A 72 -18.37 5.35 2.57
N LEU A 73 -18.68 4.99 3.82
CA LEU A 73 -19.52 5.83 4.67
C LEU A 73 -18.77 6.44 5.87
N ASN A 74 -17.72 5.80 6.41
CA ASN A 74 -17.11 6.22 7.67
C ASN A 74 -15.62 6.59 7.58
N HIS A 75 -14.85 5.97 6.69
CA HIS A 75 -13.40 6.12 6.64
C HIS A 75 -12.99 7.55 6.25
N GLN A 76 -12.08 8.17 7.00
CA GLN A 76 -11.70 9.58 6.82
C GLN A 76 -11.12 9.90 5.44
N GLU A 77 -10.24 9.04 4.92
CA GLU A 77 -9.69 9.15 3.57
C GLU A 77 -10.60 8.51 2.49
N GLY A 78 -11.78 8.01 2.89
CA GLY A 78 -12.76 7.41 1.99
C GLY A 78 -13.74 8.44 1.40
N PRO A 79 -14.67 7.99 0.54
CA PRO A 79 -15.67 8.86 -0.08
C PRO A 79 -16.58 9.58 0.92
N ARG A 80 -16.87 8.96 2.08
CA ARG A 80 -17.77 9.48 3.13
C ARG A 80 -19.08 10.00 2.56
N ILE A 81 -19.67 9.25 1.64
CA ILE A 81 -20.72 9.75 0.73
C ILE A 81 -21.93 10.26 1.51
N ARG A 82 -22.31 9.57 2.59
CA ARG A 82 -23.39 10.00 3.48
C ARG A 82 -23.11 11.38 4.08
N ASP A 83 -21.95 11.57 4.72
CA ASP A 83 -21.62 12.83 5.38
C ASP A 83 -21.50 13.97 4.35
N ARG A 84 -20.74 13.75 3.27
CA ARG A 84 -20.50 14.76 2.24
C ARG A 84 -21.77 15.17 1.50
N LEU A 85 -22.68 14.23 1.20
CA LEU A 85 -24.00 14.57 0.66
C LEU A 85 -24.82 15.41 1.64
N SER A 86 -24.83 15.04 2.92
CA SER A 86 -25.59 15.78 3.95
C SER A 86 -25.07 17.20 4.19
N HIS A 87 -23.77 17.43 3.98
CA HIS A 87 -23.13 18.74 4.09
C HIS A 87 -23.18 19.56 2.78
N GLY A 88 -23.70 19.01 1.69
CA GLY A 88 -23.71 19.69 0.39
C GLY A 88 -22.33 19.84 -0.25
N GLU A 89 -21.35 19.02 0.14
CA GLU A 89 -19.97 19.07 -0.37
C GLU A 89 -19.82 18.41 -1.76
N ILE A 90 -20.85 17.70 -2.23
CA ILE A 90 -20.81 16.97 -3.51
C ILE A 90 -21.63 17.70 -4.57
N ASN A 91 -21.01 17.95 -5.71
CA ASN A 91 -21.72 18.39 -6.91
C ASN A 91 -22.63 17.26 -7.43
N LEU A 92 -23.94 17.49 -7.38
CA LEU A 92 -24.96 16.51 -7.78
C LEU A 92 -24.95 16.21 -9.28
N GLU A 93 -24.60 17.19 -10.11
CA GLU A 93 -24.55 17.04 -11.58
C GLU A 93 -23.34 16.21 -12.01
N ALA A 94 -22.23 16.34 -11.29
CA ALA A 94 -20.97 15.65 -11.55
C ALA A 94 -20.75 14.41 -10.66
N PHE A 95 -21.82 13.87 -10.06
CA PHE A 95 -21.70 12.75 -9.14
C PHE A 95 -21.15 11.49 -9.85
N PRO A 96 -20.07 10.86 -9.33
CA PRO A 96 -19.43 9.73 -9.99
C PRO A 96 -20.38 8.53 -10.16
N ARG A 97 -20.54 8.08 -11.41
CA ARG A 97 -21.38 6.92 -11.75
C ARG A 97 -20.93 5.67 -11.00
N GLU A 98 -19.62 5.48 -10.89
CA GLU A 98 -18.99 4.31 -10.29
C GLU A 98 -19.39 4.19 -8.82
N VAL A 99 -19.41 5.31 -8.09
CA VAL A 99 -19.81 5.36 -6.69
C VAL A 99 -21.28 5.00 -6.53
N ALA A 100 -22.17 5.55 -7.38
CA ALA A 100 -23.58 5.22 -7.33
C ALA A 100 -23.83 3.74 -7.62
N ASN A 101 -23.16 3.18 -8.64
CA ASN A 101 -23.26 1.77 -8.98
C ASN A 101 -22.82 0.87 -7.82
N GLN A 102 -21.75 1.23 -7.11
CA GLN A 102 -21.26 0.48 -5.95
C GLN A 102 -22.27 0.48 -4.80
N ILE A 103 -22.88 1.64 -4.48
CA ILE A 103 -23.92 1.72 -3.44
C ILE A 103 -25.16 0.89 -3.83
N VAL A 104 -25.60 0.96 -5.08
CA VAL A 104 -26.74 0.18 -5.58
C VAL A 104 -26.45 -1.31 -5.52
N ALA A 105 -25.28 -1.75 -6.03
CA ALA A 105 -24.86 -3.14 -5.97
C ALA A 105 -24.80 -3.65 -4.52
N PHE A 106 -24.29 -2.83 -3.62
CA PHE A 106 -24.22 -3.15 -2.20
C PHE A 106 -25.61 -3.28 -1.55
N ALA A 107 -26.52 -2.34 -1.82
CA ALA A 107 -27.89 -2.40 -1.31
C ALA A 107 -28.65 -3.63 -1.83
N ILE A 108 -28.50 -3.96 -3.11
CA ILE A 108 -29.04 -5.19 -3.71
C ILE A 108 -28.46 -6.43 -3.01
N THR A 109 -27.16 -6.46 -2.74
CA THR A 109 -26.51 -7.58 -2.05
C THR A 109 -27.08 -7.78 -0.65
N LEU A 110 -27.25 -6.70 0.12
CA LEU A 110 -27.87 -6.78 1.44
C LEU A 110 -29.33 -7.23 1.36
N LEU A 111 -30.11 -6.68 0.41
CA LEU A 111 -31.49 -7.10 0.18
C LEU A 111 -31.55 -8.61 -0.09
N CYS A 112 -30.77 -9.11 -1.04
CA CYS A 112 -30.70 -10.54 -1.34
C CYS A 112 -30.28 -11.39 -0.14
N LYS A 113 -29.36 -10.89 0.70
CA LYS A 113 -28.89 -11.61 1.88
C LYS A 113 -29.96 -11.75 2.96
N PHE A 114 -30.69 -10.67 3.24
CA PHE A 114 -31.68 -10.62 4.32
C PHE A 114 -33.13 -10.83 3.87
N SER A 115 -33.35 -11.19 2.60
CA SER A 115 -34.66 -11.62 2.09
C SER A 115 -34.85 -13.14 2.20
N ASP A 116 -36.09 -13.55 2.44
CA ASP A 116 -36.53 -14.94 2.60
C ASP A 116 -36.28 -15.84 1.37
N GLU A 117 -36.46 -17.15 1.53
CA GLU A 117 -36.21 -18.18 0.50
C GLU A 117 -37.04 -17.99 -0.78
N ASP A 118 -38.18 -17.30 -0.69
CA ASP A 118 -39.05 -16.96 -1.82
C ASP A 118 -38.36 -16.08 -2.88
N MET A 119 -37.22 -15.46 -2.53
CA MET A 119 -36.40 -14.66 -3.45
C MET A 119 -35.28 -15.47 -4.12
N SER A 120 -35.27 -16.81 -4.01
CA SER A 120 -34.25 -17.68 -4.62
C SER A 120 -34.06 -17.45 -6.13
N ALA A 121 -35.16 -17.31 -6.89
CA ALA A 121 -35.11 -17.00 -8.32
C ALA A 121 -34.42 -15.66 -8.63
N PHE A 122 -34.59 -14.67 -7.75
CA PHE A 122 -33.93 -13.36 -7.87
C PHE A 122 -32.43 -13.45 -7.55
N LYS A 123 -32.05 -14.23 -6.53
CA LYS A 123 -30.64 -14.47 -6.15
C LYS A 123 -29.87 -15.19 -7.26
N GLU A 124 -30.52 -16.09 -7.99
CA GLU A 124 -29.92 -16.83 -9.12
C GLU A 124 -29.95 -16.08 -10.46
N HIS A 125 -30.52 -14.88 -10.51
CA HIS A 125 -30.57 -14.08 -11.74
C HIS A 125 -29.16 -13.78 -12.27
N MET A 126 -28.99 -13.84 -13.61
CA MET A 126 -27.70 -13.76 -14.29
C MET A 126 -26.87 -12.51 -13.96
N VAL A 127 -27.51 -11.41 -13.56
CA VAL A 127 -26.84 -10.16 -13.14
C VAL A 127 -26.62 -10.10 -11.63
N ILE A 128 -27.56 -10.64 -10.84
CA ILE A 128 -27.53 -10.54 -9.37
C ILE A 128 -26.48 -11.46 -8.79
N LYS A 129 -26.38 -12.69 -9.31
CA LYS A 129 -25.42 -13.68 -8.83
C LYS A 129 -23.95 -13.20 -8.96
N PRO A 130 -23.50 -12.63 -10.10
CA PRO A 130 -22.19 -12.00 -10.19
C PRO A 130 -22.02 -10.80 -9.25
N LEU A 131 -23.03 -9.94 -9.11
CA LEU A 131 -22.96 -8.78 -8.21
C LEU A 131 -22.77 -9.20 -6.76
N MET A 132 -23.52 -10.21 -6.31
CA MET A 132 -23.34 -10.81 -5.00
C MET A 132 -21.91 -11.33 -4.89
N LYS A 133 -21.42 -12.16 -5.83
CA LYS A 133 -20.05 -12.67 -5.81
C LYS A 133 -19.00 -11.56 -5.73
N CYS A 134 -19.17 -10.47 -6.47
CA CYS A 134 -18.27 -9.31 -6.41
C CYS A 134 -18.28 -8.65 -5.04
N ALA A 135 -19.45 -8.48 -4.42
CA ALA A 135 -19.54 -7.99 -3.05
C ALA A 135 -18.85 -8.94 -2.06
N HIS A 136 -18.90 -10.27 -2.30
CA HIS A 136 -18.19 -11.28 -1.49
C HIS A 136 -16.67 -11.16 -1.54
N CYS A 137 -16.16 -10.59 -2.63
CA CYS A 137 -14.74 -10.36 -2.83
C CYS A 137 -14.33 -8.90 -2.59
N TYR A 138 -15.20 -8.08 -1.99
CA TYR A 138 -14.83 -6.70 -1.66
C TYR A 138 -13.61 -6.70 -0.72
N ARG A 139 -12.76 -5.70 -0.94
CA ARG A 139 -11.61 -5.39 -0.09
C ARG A 139 -11.56 -3.89 0.03
N SER A 140 -11.28 -3.37 1.21
CA SER A 140 -11.11 -1.93 1.37
C SER A 140 -10.16 -1.36 0.31
N GLN A 141 -10.54 -0.24 -0.29
CA GLN A 141 -9.79 0.51 -1.28
C GLN A 141 -9.22 1.81 -0.72
N PHE A 142 -9.83 2.36 0.34
CA PHE A 142 -9.46 3.66 0.91
C PHE A 142 -8.71 3.56 2.23
N HIS A 143 -8.68 2.40 2.89
CA HIS A 143 -7.89 2.18 4.09
C HIS A 143 -6.38 2.37 3.84
N PRO A 144 -5.59 2.89 4.80
CA PRO A 144 -4.15 3.11 4.63
C PRO A 144 -3.37 1.88 4.18
N ILE A 145 -3.74 0.68 4.62
CA ILE A 145 -3.13 -0.59 4.16
C ILE A 145 -3.35 -0.79 2.67
N SER A 146 -4.57 -0.60 2.18
CA SER A 146 -4.93 -0.77 0.77
C SER A 146 -4.31 0.30 -0.11
N ARG A 147 -4.21 1.54 0.40
CA ARG A 147 -3.51 2.63 -0.27
C ARG A 147 -2.01 2.33 -0.38
N LEU A 148 -1.39 1.81 0.67
CA LEU A 148 0.02 1.40 0.64
C LEU A 148 0.27 0.35 -0.43
N LYS A 149 -0.57 -0.69 -0.54
CA LYS A 149 -0.44 -1.71 -1.60
C LYS A 149 -0.45 -1.09 -3.00
N LYS A 150 -1.39 -0.18 -3.27
CA LYS A 150 -1.44 0.57 -4.53
C LYS A 150 -0.18 1.41 -4.75
N GLN A 151 0.29 2.12 -3.72
CA GLN A 151 1.51 2.94 -3.78
C GLN A 151 2.76 2.11 -4.07
N VAL A 152 2.89 0.93 -3.46
CA VAL A 152 4.00 -0.01 -3.70
C VAL A 152 4.01 -0.47 -5.15
N LEU A 153 2.88 -0.95 -5.67
CA LEU A 153 2.80 -1.45 -7.04
C LEU A 153 3.08 -0.34 -8.06
N GLU A 154 2.58 0.88 -7.83
CA GLU A 154 2.85 2.01 -8.70
C GLU A 154 4.32 2.46 -8.65
N CYS A 155 4.91 2.49 -7.45
CA CYS A 155 6.33 2.74 -7.28
C CYS A 155 7.19 1.69 -8.00
N MET A 156 6.81 0.41 -7.93
CA MET A 156 7.52 -0.67 -8.62
C MET A 156 7.51 -0.45 -10.14
N LYS A 157 6.34 -0.17 -10.72
CA LYS A 157 6.21 0.16 -12.16
C LYS A 157 7.12 1.31 -12.57
N ASN A 158 7.16 2.38 -11.77
CA ASN A 158 8.06 3.50 -12.05
C ASN A 158 9.54 3.12 -11.98
N ILE A 159 9.94 2.30 -11.01
CA ILE A 159 11.33 1.81 -10.93
C ILE A 159 11.67 0.92 -12.14
N HIS A 160 10.73 0.14 -12.67
CA HIS A 160 10.95 -0.68 -13.88
C HIS A 160 11.27 0.16 -15.12
N LEU A 161 10.75 1.38 -15.22
CA LEU A 161 11.08 2.29 -16.33
C LEU A 161 12.58 2.60 -16.40
N TRP A 162 13.32 2.40 -15.31
CA TRP A 162 14.76 2.64 -15.28
C TRP A 162 15.53 1.72 -16.24
N LEU A 163 15.01 0.52 -16.51
CA LEU A 163 15.59 -0.42 -17.49
C LEU A 163 15.54 0.11 -18.92
N ALA A 164 14.56 0.98 -19.21
CA ALA A 164 14.35 1.58 -20.52
C ALA A 164 14.95 3.00 -20.62
N LEU A 165 15.66 3.47 -19.60
CA LEU A 165 16.24 4.82 -19.62
C LEU A 165 17.30 4.95 -20.71
N PRO A 166 17.34 6.11 -21.39
CA PRO A 166 18.26 6.31 -22.48
C PRO A 166 19.70 6.32 -21.96
N THR A 167 20.54 5.50 -22.58
CA THR A 167 21.95 5.33 -22.21
C THR A 167 22.85 5.98 -23.27
N VAL A 168 23.97 6.55 -22.84
CA VAL A 168 24.97 7.13 -23.76
C VAL A 168 25.76 6.01 -24.44
N PRO A 169 25.99 6.05 -25.77
CA PRO A 169 26.81 5.06 -26.46
C PRO A 169 28.22 4.94 -25.86
N GLU A 170 28.72 3.70 -25.73
CA GLU A 170 29.99 3.39 -25.05
C GLU A 170 31.19 4.10 -25.68
N GLU A 171 31.16 4.31 -27.00
CA GLU A 171 32.17 5.06 -27.76
C GLU A 171 32.39 6.49 -27.23
N HIS A 172 31.31 7.12 -26.73
CA HIS A 172 31.34 8.48 -26.18
C HIS A 172 31.71 8.51 -24.69
N VAL A 173 31.66 7.35 -24.02
CA VAL A 173 32.01 7.18 -22.60
C VAL A 173 33.50 6.90 -22.44
N GLN A 174 34.10 6.09 -23.32
CA GLN A 174 35.53 5.76 -23.29
C GLN A 174 36.45 6.98 -23.47
N THR A 175 35.95 8.05 -24.07
CA THR A 175 36.68 9.32 -24.21
C THR A 175 36.84 10.08 -22.88
N ILE A 176 36.10 9.68 -21.84
CA ILE A 176 36.06 10.31 -20.52
C ILE A 176 36.83 9.43 -19.52
N LYS A 177 38.12 9.73 -19.29
CA LYS A 177 38.97 9.03 -18.31
C LYS A 177 38.45 9.24 -16.87
N GLY A 178 38.49 8.19 -16.05
CA GLY A 178 38.30 8.30 -14.58
C GLY A 178 37.06 7.60 -13.99
N LEU A 179 36.45 6.65 -14.70
CA LEU A 179 35.35 5.81 -14.21
C LEU A 179 35.88 4.44 -13.76
N GLU A 180 36.79 4.43 -12.80
CA GLU A 180 37.20 3.21 -12.09
C GLU A 180 36.28 3.01 -10.88
N GLY A 181 35.49 1.93 -10.86
CA GLY A 181 34.50 1.72 -9.79
C GLY A 181 33.79 0.37 -9.77
N ASN A 182 34.44 -0.71 -10.20
CA ASN A 182 33.78 -2.03 -10.26
C ASN A 182 33.83 -2.85 -8.95
N ALA A 183 34.74 -2.54 -8.02
CA ALA A 183 34.92 -3.34 -6.81
C ALA A 183 33.82 -3.09 -5.74
N GLU A 184 33.57 -1.84 -5.37
CA GLU A 184 32.53 -1.47 -4.38
C GLU A 184 31.11 -1.82 -4.87
N ALA A 185 30.89 -1.62 -6.16
CA ALA A 185 29.70 -2.07 -6.88
C ALA A 185 29.40 -3.56 -6.69
N SER A 186 30.44 -4.39 -6.82
CA SER A 186 30.32 -5.85 -6.68
C SER A 186 30.00 -6.25 -5.24
N THR A 187 30.57 -5.56 -4.25
CA THR A 187 30.28 -5.80 -2.82
C THR A 187 28.83 -5.47 -2.48
N LEU A 188 28.27 -4.38 -3.00
CA LEU A 188 26.88 -3.99 -2.76
C LEU A 188 25.89 -5.00 -3.37
N ILE A 189 26.18 -5.49 -4.58
CA ILE A 189 25.34 -6.51 -5.23
C ILE A 189 25.31 -7.80 -4.39
N LEU A 190 26.47 -8.23 -3.87
CA LEU A 190 26.55 -9.40 -2.99
C LEU A 190 25.74 -9.20 -1.71
N MET A 191 25.82 -8.03 -1.09
CA MET A 191 25.07 -7.71 0.12
C MET A 191 23.55 -7.73 -0.12
N ILE A 192 23.09 -7.18 -1.24
CA ILE A 192 21.67 -7.22 -1.64
C ILE A 192 21.23 -8.67 -1.86
N SER A 193 22.03 -9.47 -2.57
CA SER A 193 21.74 -10.89 -2.80
C SER A 193 21.65 -11.68 -1.49
N GLU A 194 22.53 -11.41 -0.53
CA GLU A 194 22.51 -12.05 0.78
C GLU A 194 21.25 -11.69 1.57
N ILE A 195 20.91 -10.40 1.62
CA ILE A 195 19.68 -9.92 2.26
C ILE A 195 18.44 -10.59 1.64
N ILE A 196 18.38 -10.65 0.31
CA ILE A 196 17.29 -11.29 -0.41
C ILE A 196 17.16 -12.77 -0.04
N SER A 197 18.27 -13.52 -0.04
CA SER A 197 18.26 -14.94 0.36
C SER A 197 17.78 -15.12 1.79
N GLN A 198 18.18 -14.22 2.69
CA GLN A 198 17.68 -14.21 4.07
C GLN A 198 16.18 -13.85 4.15
N LEU A 199 15.64 -13.02 3.25
CA LEU A 199 14.22 -12.68 3.24
C LEU A 199 13.34 -13.83 2.72
N GLN A 200 13.88 -14.71 1.88
CA GLN A 200 13.12 -15.83 1.29
C GLN A 200 12.46 -16.74 2.33
N GLN A 201 13.07 -16.93 3.50
CA GLN A 201 12.48 -17.76 4.58
C GLN A 201 11.21 -17.16 5.20
N TYR A 202 10.99 -15.85 5.04
CA TYR A 202 9.82 -15.15 5.56
C TYR A 202 8.71 -15.00 4.51
N ILE A 203 8.99 -15.37 3.26
CA ILE A 203 7.99 -15.36 2.18
C ILE A 203 6.97 -16.47 2.48
N PRO A 204 5.65 -16.19 2.43
CA PRO A 204 4.62 -17.20 2.63
C PRO A 204 4.78 -18.38 1.65
N GLN A 205 4.48 -19.59 2.11
CA GLN A 205 4.64 -20.83 1.31
C GLN A 205 3.94 -20.79 -0.06
N ASN A 206 2.84 -20.05 -0.15
CA ASN A 206 2.07 -19.87 -1.40
C ASN A 206 2.80 -19.04 -2.46
N CYS A 207 3.88 -18.34 -2.08
CA CYS A 207 4.71 -17.49 -2.94
C CYS A 207 6.11 -18.11 -3.20
N CYS A 208 6.38 -19.33 -2.72
CA CYS A 208 7.73 -19.94 -2.70
C CYS A 208 8.26 -20.42 -4.06
N GLY A 209 7.60 -20.14 -5.18
CA GLY A 209 8.06 -20.51 -6.53
C GLY A 209 9.20 -19.64 -7.10
N LEU A 210 9.74 -18.70 -6.31
CA LEU A 210 10.55 -17.58 -6.81
C LEU A 210 12.03 -17.71 -6.42
N GLY A 211 12.73 -18.66 -7.05
CA GLY A 211 14.11 -19.04 -6.71
C GLY A 211 15.21 -17.99 -6.94
N HIS A 212 14.92 -16.78 -7.46
CA HIS A 212 15.97 -15.77 -7.73
C HIS A 212 15.45 -14.32 -7.72
N LEU A 213 15.29 -13.71 -6.54
CA LEU A 213 14.76 -12.33 -6.37
C LEU A 213 15.67 -11.20 -6.90
N MET A 214 16.79 -11.51 -7.56
CA MET A 214 17.65 -10.50 -8.18
C MET A 214 17.12 -9.99 -9.53
N ASN A 215 16.08 -10.64 -10.09
CA ASN A 215 15.45 -10.20 -11.32
C ASN A 215 14.28 -9.27 -11.00
N SER A 216 14.32 -8.04 -11.53
CA SER A 216 13.26 -7.03 -11.41
C SER A 216 11.86 -7.60 -11.69
N VAL A 217 11.73 -8.49 -12.67
CA VAL A 217 10.45 -9.11 -13.06
C VAL A 217 9.94 -10.08 -11.98
N LEU A 218 10.84 -10.84 -11.38
CA LEU A 218 10.48 -11.76 -10.30
C LEU A 218 10.07 -10.97 -9.04
N THR A 219 10.77 -9.88 -8.74
CA THR A 219 10.42 -8.97 -7.63
C THR A 219 9.04 -8.34 -7.82
N GLU A 220 8.69 -7.90 -9.03
CA GLU A 220 7.36 -7.37 -9.34
C GLU A 220 6.27 -8.40 -9.05
N ARG A 221 6.46 -9.64 -9.53
CA ARG A 221 5.53 -10.73 -9.30
C ARG A 221 5.35 -11.04 -7.82
N LEU A 222 6.44 -11.06 -7.04
CA LEU A 222 6.35 -11.22 -5.58
C LEU A 222 5.51 -10.10 -4.94
N LEU A 223 5.76 -8.84 -5.32
CA LEU A 223 5.02 -7.71 -4.76
C LEU A 223 3.53 -7.78 -5.10
N ILE A 224 3.17 -8.22 -6.30
CA ILE A 224 1.78 -8.45 -6.71
C ILE A 224 1.15 -9.53 -5.80
N GLU A 225 1.80 -10.69 -5.67
CA GLU A 225 1.29 -11.79 -4.86
C GLU A 225 1.13 -11.41 -3.37
N LEU A 226 2.11 -10.69 -2.79
CA LEU A 226 2.03 -10.21 -1.42
C LEU A 226 0.94 -9.13 -1.25
N CYS A 227 0.78 -8.22 -2.21
CA CYS A 227 -0.27 -7.21 -2.19
C CYS A 227 -1.67 -7.83 -2.33
N ASP A 228 -1.80 -8.96 -3.02
CA ASP A 228 -3.05 -9.69 -3.19
C ASP A 228 -3.48 -10.48 -1.95
N MET A 229 -2.62 -10.61 -0.94
CA MET A 229 -3.01 -11.23 0.33
C MET A 229 -4.03 -10.38 1.08
N HIS A 230 -5.11 -11.00 1.56
CA HIS A 230 -6.11 -10.29 2.35
C HIS A 230 -5.53 -9.90 3.72
N ILE A 231 -5.68 -8.63 4.10
CA ILE A 231 -5.29 -8.11 5.41
C ILE A 231 -6.53 -7.45 6.00
N CYS A 232 -6.98 -7.92 7.15
CA CYS A 232 -8.14 -7.35 7.83
C CYS A 232 -7.89 -5.87 8.12
N THR A 233 -8.81 -5.02 7.64
CA THR A 233 -8.74 -3.55 7.83
C THR A 233 -9.68 -3.04 8.92
N LEU A 234 -10.69 -3.85 9.29
CA LEU A 234 -11.63 -3.52 10.35
C LEU A 234 -10.93 -3.51 11.72
N TYR A 235 -11.26 -2.50 12.52
CA TYR A 235 -10.76 -2.35 13.90
C TYR A 235 -9.23 -2.33 14.01
N THR A 236 -8.55 -1.90 12.93
CA THR A 236 -7.08 -1.89 12.87
C THR A 236 -6.50 -1.14 14.08
N PRO A 237 -5.68 -1.80 14.92
CA PRO A 237 -5.11 -1.17 16.11
C PRO A 237 -4.22 0.03 15.81
N LYS A 238 -4.13 0.98 16.74
CA LYS A 238 -3.26 2.18 16.60
C LYS A 238 -1.80 1.86 16.26
N PRO A 239 -1.13 0.85 16.89
CA PRO A 239 0.25 0.50 16.54
C PRO A 239 0.42 0.08 15.07
N VAL A 240 -0.57 -0.63 14.52
CA VAL A 240 -0.58 -1.02 13.09
C VAL A 240 -0.67 0.22 12.20
N LEU A 241 -1.58 1.15 12.51
CA LEU A 241 -1.72 2.39 11.74
C LEU A 241 -0.46 3.26 11.80
N GLU A 242 0.21 3.35 12.95
CA GLU A 242 1.45 4.11 13.11
C GLU A 242 2.55 3.59 12.16
N ILE A 243 2.73 2.27 12.09
CA ILE A 243 3.72 1.65 11.20
C ILE A 243 3.31 1.82 9.73
N VAL A 244 2.03 1.62 9.39
CA VAL A 244 1.53 1.79 8.02
C VAL A 244 1.76 3.21 7.52
N VAL A 245 1.63 4.23 8.38
CA VAL A 245 1.97 5.62 8.02
C VAL A 245 3.45 5.75 7.65
N VAL A 246 4.36 5.12 8.40
CA VAL A 246 5.79 5.12 8.07
C VAL A 246 6.03 4.40 6.74
N PHE A 247 5.40 3.24 6.50
CA PHE A 247 5.54 2.50 5.23
C PHE A 247 5.04 3.30 4.04
N ARG A 248 3.90 3.99 4.16
CA ARG A 248 3.37 4.88 3.12
C ARG A 248 4.34 6.01 2.79
N LYS A 249 4.98 6.59 3.80
CA LYS A 249 6.01 7.62 3.59
C LYS A 249 7.22 7.04 2.87
N ILE A 250 7.74 5.89 3.29
CA ILE A 250 8.86 5.20 2.61
C ILE A 250 8.52 4.98 1.13
N SER A 251 7.35 4.41 0.82
CA SER A 251 6.92 4.16 -0.56
C SER A 251 6.79 5.46 -1.37
N THR A 252 6.28 6.53 -0.76
CA THR A 252 6.17 7.86 -1.40
C THR A 252 7.54 8.44 -1.72
N GLN A 253 8.50 8.35 -0.79
CA GLN A 253 9.87 8.83 -1.00
C GLN A 253 10.57 8.01 -2.09
N CYS A 254 10.45 6.67 -2.09
CA CYS A 254 10.97 5.81 -3.16
C CYS A 254 10.40 6.21 -4.53
N HIS A 255 9.10 6.48 -4.60
CA HIS A 255 8.45 6.92 -5.83
C HIS A 255 9.00 8.27 -6.31
N GLN A 256 9.17 9.24 -5.41
CA GLN A 256 9.73 10.54 -5.72
C GLN A 256 11.19 10.46 -6.20
N VAL A 257 12.02 9.59 -5.61
CA VAL A 257 13.37 9.29 -6.12
C VAL A 257 13.28 8.78 -7.56
N SER A 258 12.34 7.89 -7.84
CA SER A 258 12.10 7.36 -9.19
C SER A 258 11.75 8.45 -10.20
N GLU A 259 10.81 9.33 -9.87
CA GLU A 259 10.44 10.46 -10.74
C GLU A 259 11.64 11.39 -11.00
N GLN A 260 12.42 11.71 -9.96
CA GLN A 260 13.61 12.55 -10.09
C GLN A 260 14.68 11.90 -10.98
N VAL A 261 14.91 10.59 -10.84
CA VAL A 261 15.87 9.83 -11.66
C VAL A 261 15.43 9.82 -13.11
N ILE A 262 14.16 9.51 -13.40
CA ILE A 262 13.61 9.47 -14.76
C ILE A 262 13.74 10.84 -15.40
N ALA A 263 13.23 11.90 -14.75
CA ALA A 263 13.27 13.25 -15.28
C ALA A 263 14.71 13.74 -15.51
N SER A 264 15.62 13.45 -14.58
CA SER A 264 17.04 13.82 -14.69
C SER A 264 17.73 13.05 -15.81
N ALA A 265 17.49 11.75 -15.94
CA ALA A 265 18.07 10.92 -16.99
C ALA A 265 17.65 11.40 -18.39
N GLU A 266 16.36 11.63 -18.60
CA GLU A 266 15.84 12.10 -19.89
C GLU A 266 16.36 13.49 -20.24
N LEU A 267 16.34 14.42 -19.29
CA LEU A 267 16.82 15.79 -19.52
C LEU A 267 18.31 15.80 -19.85
N ARG A 268 19.13 15.08 -19.06
CA ARG A 268 20.58 15.02 -19.28
C ARG A 268 20.91 14.31 -20.58
N TYR A 269 20.18 13.27 -20.95
CA TYR A 269 20.34 12.61 -22.24
C TYR A 269 20.09 13.57 -23.41
N LYS A 270 18.98 14.32 -23.40
CA LYS A 270 18.67 15.34 -24.42
C LYS A 270 19.76 16.42 -24.50
N GLN A 271 20.27 16.87 -23.37
CA GLN A 271 21.37 17.84 -23.31
C GLN A 271 22.71 17.26 -23.80
N TRP A 272 22.93 15.96 -23.59
CA TRP A 272 24.09 15.25 -24.11
C TRP A 272 24.05 15.20 -25.64
N MET A 273 22.92 14.75 -26.21
CA MET A 273 22.74 14.59 -27.64
C MET A 273 22.81 15.92 -28.40
N SER A 274 22.26 16.99 -27.81
CA SER A 274 22.37 18.36 -28.34
C SER A 274 23.75 19.02 -28.13
N ARG A 275 24.72 18.29 -27.54
CA ARG A 275 26.07 18.77 -27.21
C ARG A 275 26.11 20.00 -26.30
N THR A 276 25.03 20.26 -25.55
CA THR A 276 24.91 21.41 -24.64
C THR A 276 25.46 21.13 -23.23
N LEU A 277 25.70 19.86 -22.87
CA LEU A 277 26.33 19.50 -21.60
C LEU A 277 27.82 19.87 -21.56
N ARG A 278 28.21 20.61 -20.51
CA ARG A 278 29.62 20.88 -20.16
C ARG A 278 30.30 19.62 -19.62
N SER A 279 31.63 19.52 -19.77
CA SER A 279 32.42 18.35 -19.37
C SER A 279 32.14 17.87 -17.92
N ARG A 280 32.09 18.77 -16.93
CA ARG A 280 31.74 18.41 -15.55
C ARG A 280 30.33 17.81 -15.41
N GLN A 281 29.36 18.35 -16.15
CA GLN A 281 27.99 17.84 -16.14
C GLN A 281 27.88 16.46 -16.82
N ARG A 282 28.74 16.21 -17.82
CA ARG A 282 28.88 14.89 -18.45
C ARG A 282 29.38 13.83 -17.48
N HIS A 283 30.44 14.14 -16.73
CA HIS A 283 30.94 13.23 -15.68
C HIS A 283 29.87 12.95 -14.62
N ASN A 284 29.18 13.99 -14.13
CA ASN A 284 28.10 13.81 -13.16
C ASN A 284 26.95 12.95 -13.69
N TYR A 285 26.60 13.10 -14.97
CA TYR A 285 25.57 12.26 -15.59
C TYR A 285 26.00 10.80 -15.69
N LEU A 286 27.26 10.52 -16.02
CA LEU A 286 27.78 9.14 -16.02
C LEU A 286 27.82 8.54 -14.62
N ARG A 287 28.17 9.33 -13.59
CA ARG A 287 28.08 8.88 -12.19
C ARG A 287 26.65 8.50 -11.82
N MET A 288 25.67 9.34 -12.17
CA MET A 288 24.26 9.03 -11.99
C MET A 288 23.88 7.71 -12.66
N LEU A 289 24.21 7.54 -13.96
CA LEU A 289 23.89 6.32 -14.71
C LEU A 289 24.49 5.04 -14.08
N ASN A 290 25.62 5.16 -13.40
CA ASN A 290 26.18 4.05 -12.65
C ASN A 290 25.48 3.85 -11.31
N SER A 291 25.24 4.91 -10.54
CA SER A 291 24.54 4.83 -9.25
C SER A 291 23.13 4.22 -9.39
N ILE A 292 22.39 4.55 -10.46
CA ILE A 292 21.02 4.04 -10.65
C ILE A 292 20.97 2.51 -10.85
N LYS A 293 22.05 1.89 -11.38
CA LYS A 293 22.14 0.43 -11.53
C LYS A 293 22.09 -0.29 -10.17
N PHE A 294 22.60 0.36 -9.12
CA PHE A 294 22.59 -0.17 -7.76
C PHE A 294 21.37 0.31 -6.98
N LEU A 295 20.99 1.56 -7.17
CA LEU A 295 19.87 2.17 -6.45
C LEU A 295 18.55 1.49 -6.80
N SER A 296 18.33 1.08 -8.05
CA SER A 296 17.10 0.38 -8.45
C SER A 296 16.85 -0.90 -7.63
N PRO A 297 17.77 -1.88 -7.57
CA PRO A 297 17.62 -3.06 -6.70
C PRO A 297 17.39 -2.73 -5.22
N VAL A 298 18.01 -1.67 -4.68
CA VAL A 298 17.82 -1.28 -3.28
C VAL A 298 16.44 -0.68 -3.03
N LEU A 299 15.92 0.14 -3.95
CA LEU A 299 14.56 0.66 -3.85
C LEU A 299 13.54 -0.49 -3.94
N GLN A 300 13.77 -1.46 -4.83
CA GLN A 300 12.96 -2.67 -4.91
C GLN A 300 13.01 -3.48 -3.61
N LEU A 301 14.20 -3.65 -3.02
CA LEU A 301 14.36 -4.31 -1.73
C LEU A 301 13.58 -3.61 -0.62
N ASN A 302 13.59 -2.27 -0.57
CA ASN A 302 12.78 -1.51 0.39
C ASN A 302 11.28 -1.76 0.20
N LEU A 303 10.80 -1.82 -1.05
CA LEU A 303 9.40 -2.15 -1.35
C LEU A 303 9.05 -3.57 -0.92
N VAL A 304 9.92 -4.56 -1.18
CA VAL A 304 9.74 -5.95 -0.72
C VAL A 304 9.69 -5.99 0.80
N LEU A 305 10.64 -5.33 1.47
CA LEU A 305 10.72 -5.28 2.92
C LEU A 305 9.42 -4.75 3.54
N ILE A 306 8.95 -3.56 3.14
CA ILE A 306 7.72 -3.00 3.72
C ILE A 306 6.48 -3.84 3.39
N THR A 307 6.44 -4.50 2.23
CA THR A 307 5.28 -5.32 1.82
C THR A 307 5.24 -6.65 2.56
N LEU A 308 6.39 -7.30 2.75
CA LEU A 308 6.52 -8.51 3.55
C LEU A 308 6.09 -8.27 5.01
N GLU A 309 6.52 -7.14 5.57
CA GLU A 309 6.12 -6.73 6.92
C GLU A 309 4.65 -6.34 6.99
N LEU A 310 4.10 -5.75 5.92
CA LEU A 310 2.69 -5.42 5.83
C LEU A 310 1.80 -6.66 5.89
N VAL A 311 2.16 -7.74 5.20
CA VAL A 311 1.43 -9.02 5.26
C VAL A 311 1.32 -9.55 6.69
N ASN A 312 2.36 -9.32 7.50
CA ASN A 312 2.44 -9.77 8.88
C ASN A 312 2.16 -8.66 9.91
N ILE A 313 1.55 -7.55 9.48
CA ILE A 313 1.51 -6.31 10.28
C ILE A 313 0.79 -6.48 11.62
N HIS A 314 -0.20 -7.38 11.69
CA HIS A 314 -0.94 -7.63 12.92
C HIS A 314 -0.12 -8.33 14.01
N LEU A 315 1.01 -8.97 13.66
CA LEU A 315 1.95 -9.54 14.65
C LEU A 315 2.62 -8.46 15.51
N VAL A 316 2.59 -7.19 15.08
CA VAL A 316 3.07 -6.05 15.87
C VAL A 316 2.33 -5.96 17.21
N CYS A 317 1.04 -6.31 17.24
CA CYS A 317 0.22 -6.27 18.45
C CYS A 317 0.71 -7.23 19.55
N ASN A 318 1.48 -8.26 19.18
CA ASN A 318 2.02 -9.24 20.11
C ASN A 318 3.41 -8.85 20.65
N LYS A 319 4.00 -7.75 20.17
CA LYS A 319 5.32 -7.28 20.61
C LYS A 319 5.20 -6.58 21.96
N ASN A 320 6.18 -6.82 22.84
CA ASN A 320 6.33 -6.00 24.03
C ASN A 320 6.68 -4.54 23.64
N PRO A 321 6.48 -3.55 24.54
CA PRO A 321 6.71 -2.14 24.22
C PRO A 321 8.13 -1.83 23.74
N PHE A 322 9.14 -2.52 24.26
CA PHE A 322 10.53 -2.31 23.88
C PHE A 322 10.79 -2.78 22.44
N ASP A 323 10.35 -3.99 22.10
CA ASP A 323 10.50 -4.54 20.74
C ASP A 323 9.69 -3.76 19.72
N TYR A 324 8.50 -3.27 20.10
CA TYR A 324 7.72 -2.35 19.27
C TYR A 324 8.50 -1.07 18.96
N GLN A 325 9.10 -0.43 19.96
CA GLN A 325 9.88 0.79 19.77
C GLN A 325 11.13 0.56 18.90
N GLN A 326 11.84 -0.55 19.09
CA GLN A 326 13.00 -0.90 18.26
C GLN A 326 12.58 -1.14 16.81
N TYR A 327 11.47 -1.86 16.59
CA TYR A 327 10.91 -2.10 15.28
C TYR A 327 10.52 -0.79 14.58
N LEU A 328 9.80 0.10 15.27
CA LEU A 328 9.43 1.40 14.73
C LEU A 328 10.65 2.29 14.46
N LYS A 329 11.66 2.27 15.34
CA LYS A 329 12.92 3.02 15.18
C LYS A 329 13.66 2.58 13.92
N PHE A 330 13.68 1.29 13.62
CA PHE A 330 14.25 0.79 12.38
C PHE A 330 13.51 1.31 11.15
N PHE A 331 12.18 1.23 11.08
CA PHE A 331 11.48 1.77 9.91
C PHE A 331 11.58 3.29 9.79
N LYS A 332 11.73 4.00 10.91
CA LYS A 332 12.06 5.44 10.89
C LYS A 332 13.47 5.69 10.32
N SER A 333 14.45 4.82 10.53
CA SER A 333 15.76 4.96 9.89
C SER A 333 15.71 4.65 8.40
N VAL A 334 14.92 3.67 7.97
CA VAL A 334 14.64 3.40 6.53
C VAL A 334 13.94 4.60 5.90
N LEU A 335 12.96 5.21 6.59
CA LEU A 335 12.32 6.44 6.13
C LEU A 335 13.33 7.57 5.97
N GLN A 336 14.13 7.85 7.00
CA GLN A 336 15.15 8.89 6.94
C GLN A 336 16.13 8.67 5.79
N TYR A 337 16.51 7.41 5.53
CA TYR A 337 17.31 7.03 4.38
C TYR A 337 16.63 7.46 3.07
N THR A 338 15.36 7.11 2.86
CA THR A 338 14.63 7.48 1.64
C THR A 338 14.39 8.99 1.49
N GLU A 339 14.16 9.73 2.58
CA GLU A 339 14.04 11.20 2.56
C GLU A 339 15.38 11.87 2.17
N ASN A 340 16.50 11.32 2.66
CA ASN A 340 17.82 11.77 2.28
C ASN A 340 18.11 11.48 0.80
N LEU A 341 17.68 10.32 0.29
CA LEU A 341 17.80 10.02 -1.14
C LEU A 341 17.07 11.06 -1.99
N VAL A 342 15.81 11.38 -1.69
CA VAL A 342 15.05 12.43 -2.40
C VAL A 342 15.79 13.76 -2.43
N THR A 343 16.48 14.10 -1.34
CA THR A 343 17.30 15.32 -1.29
C THR A 343 18.52 15.20 -2.20
N TYR A 344 19.22 14.06 -2.19
CA TYR A 344 20.48 13.87 -2.91
C TYR A 344 20.30 13.64 -4.41
N THR A 345 19.22 12.99 -4.81
CA THR A 345 18.86 12.74 -6.21
C THR A 345 18.14 13.92 -6.87
N SER A 346 17.83 14.97 -6.11
CA SER A 346 17.28 16.21 -6.66
C SER A 346 18.21 16.83 -7.72
N PRO A 347 17.66 17.43 -8.79
CA PRO A 347 18.45 18.10 -9.83
C PRO A 347 19.37 19.20 -9.28
N GLU A 348 18.99 19.83 -8.15
CA GLU A 348 19.73 20.89 -7.50
C GLU A 348 20.95 20.39 -6.72
N LYS A 349 20.82 19.26 -6.00
CA LYS A 349 21.91 18.71 -5.19
C LYS A 349 22.81 17.79 -5.99
N ASN A 350 22.23 16.83 -6.72
CA ASN A 350 22.93 15.91 -7.62
C ASN A 350 24.15 15.21 -6.95
N LYS A 351 23.93 14.59 -5.78
CA LYS A 351 24.94 14.01 -4.87
C LYS A 351 25.00 12.48 -4.98
N TRP A 352 25.51 11.99 -6.10
CA TRP A 352 25.47 10.56 -6.44
C TRP A 352 26.51 9.72 -5.68
N ASP A 353 27.67 10.29 -5.36
CA ASP A 353 28.70 9.60 -4.58
C ASP A 353 28.22 9.44 -3.12
N GLU A 354 27.67 10.50 -2.51
CA GLU A 354 27.09 10.44 -1.16
C GLU A 354 25.84 9.56 -1.09
N THR A 355 25.12 9.42 -2.20
CA THR A 355 23.99 8.49 -2.33
C THR A 355 24.47 7.05 -2.14
N MET A 356 25.58 6.66 -2.79
CA MET A 356 26.13 5.31 -2.68
C MET A 356 26.60 4.98 -1.26
N GLU A 357 27.29 5.92 -0.60
CA GLU A 357 27.71 5.74 0.79
C GLU A 357 26.53 5.57 1.74
N LEU A 358 25.50 6.40 1.55
CA LEU A 358 24.27 6.36 2.33
C LEU A 358 23.53 5.03 2.11
N THR A 359 23.45 4.55 0.87
CA THR A 359 22.85 3.26 0.51
C THR A 359 23.58 2.10 1.18
N ASN A 360 24.91 2.09 1.19
CA ASN A 360 25.69 1.05 1.86
C ASN A 360 25.37 0.98 3.36
N LYS A 361 25.33 2.14 4.04
CA LYS A 361 24.96 2.22 5.47
C LYS A 361 23.56 1.68 5.72
N ALA A 362 22.59 2.00 4.86
CA ALA A 362 21.23 1.51 5.00
C ALA A 362 21.14 -0.01 4.83
N LEU A 363 21.84 -0.60 3.86
CA LEU A 363 21.87 -2.05 3.64
C LEU A 363 22.46 -2.80 4.85
N ILE A 364 23.53 -2.27 5.46
CA ILE A 364 24.11 -2.83 6.68
C ILE A 364 23.08 -2.86 7.82
N GLU A 365 22.31 -1.79 8.01
CA GLU A 365 21.28 -1.73 9.04
C GLU A 365 20.09 -2.67 8.75
N ILE A 366 19.67 -2.79 7.48
CA ILE A 366 18.65 -3.75 7.05
C ILE A 366 19.09 -5.18 7.37
N ARG A 367 20.33 -5.54 7.00
CA ARG A 367 20.91 -6.85 7.28
C ARG A 367 20.93 -7.16 8.78
N LYS A 368 21.44 -6.25 9.61
CA LYS A 368 21.47 -6.43 11.08
C LYS A 368 20.09 -6.71 11.67
N MET A 369 19.05 -6.05 11.15
CA MET A 369 17.69 -6.28 11.61
C MET A 369 17.15 -7.65 11.20
N ILE A 370 17.46 -8.11 9.99
CA ILE A 370 17.08 -9.44 9.52
C ILE A 370 17.81 -10.52 10.33
N ASP A 371 19.12 -10.37 10.53
CA ASP A 371 19.92 -11.28 11.37
C ASP A 371 19.33 -11.37 12.79
N ARG A 372 18.98 -10.24 13.40
CA ARG A 372 18.33 -10.22 14.73
C ARG A 372 16.99 -10.96 14.73
N LYS A 373 16.18 -10.82 13.68
CA LYS A 373 14.91 -11.56 13.55
C LYS A 373 15.14 -13.06 13.42
N GLN A 374 16.17 -13.49 12.71
CA GLN A 374 16.52 -14.90 12.59
C GLN A 374 16.94 -15.50 13.94
N THR A 375 17.82 -14.82 14.67
CA THR A 375 18.25 -15.27 16.00
C THR A 375 17.08 -15.42 16.96
N LEU A 376 16.14 -14.47 16.95
CA LEU A 376 14.93 -14.54 17.78
C LEU A 376 14.00 -15.67 17.36
N ALA A 377 13.87 -15.95 16.06
CA ALA A 377 13.07 -17.07 15.57
C ALA A 377 13.66 -18.43 15.98
N GLN A 378 14.99 -18.57 15.92
CA GLN A 378 15.70 -19.79 16.33
C GLN A 378 15.64 -20.06 17.83
N LEU A 379 15.58 -19.00 18.67
CA LEU A 379 15.42 -19.13 20.12
C LEU A 379 13.99 -19.48 20.56
N ALA A 380 13.01 -19.35 19.66
CA ALA A 380 11.59 -19.62 19.93
C ALA A 380 11.12 -21.01 19.46
N THR A 381 11.94 -21.71 18.67
CA THR A 381 11.83 -23.15 18.34
C THR A 381 12.64 -23.98 19.31
#